data_AF-A0A949YZW6-F1
#
_entry.id   AF-A0A949YZW6-F1
#
_cell.length_a   1.000
_cell.length_b   1.000
_cell.length_c   1.000
_cell.angle_alpha   90.00
_cell.angle_beta   90.00
_cell.angle_gamma   90.00
#
_symmetry.space_group_name_H-M   'P 1'
#
loop_
_entity.id
_entity.type
_entity.pdbx_description
1 polymer ?
#
loop_
_entity_poly.entity_id
_entity_poly.type
_entity_poly.pdbx_seq_one_letter_code
_entity_poly.pdbx_strand_id
1 'polypeptide(L)' 'MPHTWRAYGDDPIRFQVTVTPGEFETFFERIAERNLTLADQAELAEVASAAGMDIVGPPLSDEEVAAIVSGERV' A
#
# COMPACT_ATOMS: atom_id res chain seq x y z
N MET A 1 4.75 -11.94 -5.71
CA MET A 1 4.10 -11.16 -6.79
C MET A 1 3.87 -9.76 -6.26
N PRO A 2 4.53 -8.73 -6.81
CA PRO A 2 4.20 -7.35 -6.51
C PRO A 2 2.72 -7.09 -6.78
N HIS A 3 2.07 -6.38 -5.87
CA HIS A 3 0.66 -6.02 -5.99
C HIS A 3 0.41 -4.71 -5.26
N THR A 4 -0.66 -4.04 -5.65
CA THR A 4 -1.06 -2.76 -5.07
C THR A 4 -2.57 -2.60 -5.18
N TRP A 5 -3.14 -1.65 -4.46
CA TRP A 5 -4.55 -1.32 -4.51
C TRP A 5 -4.73 0.20 -4.40
N ARG A 6 -5.87 0.69 -4.90
CA ARG A 6 -6.30 2.08 -4.71
C ARG A 6 -7.81 2.11 -4.58
N ALA A 7 -8.33 2.90 -3.63
CA ALA A 7 -9.76 3.19 -3.57
C ALA A 7 -10.17 4.00 -4.81
N TYR A 8 -11.33 3.71 -5.39
CA TYR A 8 -11.87 4.41 -6.54
C TYR A 8 -13.34 4.76 -6.32
N GLY A 9 -13.73 5.97 -6.72
CA GLY A 9 -15.06 6.54 -6.46
C GLY A 9 -15.12 7.38 -5.18
N ASP A 10 -16.29 7.96 -4.91
CA ASP A 10 -16.53 8.85 -3.76
C ASP A 10 -17.01 8.09 -2.51
N ASP A 11 -17.36 6.82 -2.66
CA ASP A 11 -17.88 6.01 -1.56
C ASP A 11 -16.74 5.47 -0.67
N PRO A 12 -16.94 5.41 0.67
CA PRO A 12 -15.96 4.81 1.56
C PRO A 12 -15.83 3.30 1.28
N ILE A 13 -14.59 2.82 1.29
CA ILE A 13 -14.32 1.39 1.14
C ILE A 13 -13.97 0.75 2.48
N ARG A 14 -14.31 -0.54 2.62
CA ARG A 14 -13.74 -1.40 3.66
C ARG A 14 -12.61 -2.22 3.04
N PHE A 15 -11.39 -1.98 3.49
CA PHE A 15 -10.21 -2.76 3.10
C PHE A 15 -9.80 -3.70 4.24
N GLN A 16 -9.73 -5.00 3.97
CA GLN A 16 -9.33 -6.02 4.94
C GLN A 16 -8.13 -6.79 4.39
N VAL A 17 -7.06 -6.86 5.19
CA VAL A 17 -5.86 -7.65 4.89
C VAL A 17 -5.79 -8.82 5.87
N THR A 18 -5.65 -10.03 5.34
CA THR A 18 -5.40 -11.23 6.15
C THR A 18 -3.92 -11.58 6.00
N VAL A 19 -3.21 -11.66 7.12
CA VAL A 19 -1.79 -11.99 7.14
C VAL A 19 -1.54 -13.29 7.88
N THR A 20 -0.60 -14.08 7.39
CA THR A 20 -0.01 -15.19 8.13
C THR A 20 1.17 -14.67 8.96
N PRO A 21 1.50 -15.29 10.10
CA PRO A 21 2.67 -14.88 10.88
C PRO A 21 3.94 -14.85 10.03
N GLY A 22 4.73 -13.77 10.14
CA GLY A 22 5.86 -13.57 9.23
C GLY A 22 6.37 -12.14 9.14
N GLU A 23 6.64 -11.50 10.28
CA GLU A 23 7.28 -10.18 10.45
C GLU A 23 6.40 -8.95 10.16
N PHE A 24 5.29 -9.12 9.44
CA PHE A 24 4.37 -8.03 9.08
C PHE A 24 3.65 -7.39 10.28
N GLU A 25 3.58 -8.07 11.43
CA GLU A 25 2.72 -7.71 12.57
C GLU A 25 2.97 -6.29 13.09
N THR A 26 4.21 -5.81 12.98
CA THR A 26 4.64 -4.50 13.49
C THR A 26 4.50 -3.36 12.47
N PHE A 27 4.13 -3.66 11.22
CA PHE A 27 4.16 -2.68 10.12
C PHE A 27 3.28 -1.46 10.40
N PHE A 28 1.99 -1.67 10.66
CA PHE A 28 1.04 -0.58 10.89
C PHE A 28 1.27 0.14 12.23
N GLU A 29 1.70 -0.59 13.25
CA GLU A 29 2.03 -0.01 14.56
C GLU A 29 3.17 1.00 14.43
N ARG A 30 4.27 0.64 13.76
CA ARG A 30 5.43 1.52 13.56
C ARG A 30 5.12 2.75 12.70
N ILE A 31 4.24 2.62 11.71
CA ILE A 31 3.73 3.76 10.92
C ILE A 31 2.98 4.73 11.84
N ALA A 32 2.09 4.20 12.69
CA ALA A 32 1.28 5.00 13.61
C ALA A 32 2.12 5.67 14.70
N GLU A 33 3.05 4.94 15.33
CA GLU A 33 3.97 5.47 16.36
C GLU A 33 4.80 6.64 15.87
N ARG A 34 5.25 6.57 14.60
CA ARG A 34 6.05 7.61 13.96
C ARG A 34 5.21 8.69 13.29
N ASN A 35 3.87 8.56 13.28
CA ASN A 35 2.93 9.44 12.59
C ASN A 35 3.31 9.67 11.11
N LEU A 36 3.72 8.59 10.42
CA LEU A 36 4.14 8.68 9.02
C LEU A 36 2.95 8.89 8.10
N THR A 37 3.17 9.67 7.05
CA THR A 37 2.21 10.00 6.02
C THR A 37 2.72 9.57 4.65
N LEU A 38 1.92 9.72 3.60
CA LEU A 38 2.33 9.44 2.22
C LEU A 38 3.51 10.32 1.74
N ALA A 39 3.81 11.41 2.44
CA ALA A 39 4.97 12.25 2.15
C ALA A 39 6.29 11.62 2.62
N ASP A 40 6.26 10.71 3.60
CA ASP A 40 7.43 10.17 4.30
C ASP A 40 7.91 8.86 3.64
N GLN A 41 8.15 8.90 2.33
CA GLN A 41 8.35 7.70 1.52
C GLN A 41 9.57 6.89 1.93
N ALA A 42 10.66 7.54 2.33
CA ALA A 42 11.89 6.86 2.75
C ALA A 42 11.65 6.08 4.05
N GLU A 43 10.99 6.72 5.02
CA GLU A 43 10.65 6.15 6.32
C GLU A 43 9.62 5.03 6.19
N LEU A 44 8.65 5.16 5.29
CA LEU A 44 7.71 4.10 4.95
C LEU A 44 8.43 2.88 4.36
N ALA A 45 9.41 3.09 3.48
CA ALA A 45 10.21 2.01 2.91
C ALA A 45 11.07 1.30 3.97
N GLU A 46 11.65 2.05 4.91
CA GLU A 46 12.38 1.47 6.05
C GLU A 46 11.48 0.61 6.94
N VAL A 47 10.29 1.11 7.29
CA VAL A 47 9.33 0.38 8.13
C VAL A 47 8.83 -0.88 7.42
N ALA A 48 8.59 -0.81 6.10
CA ALA A 48 8.23 -1.96 5.30
C ALA A 48 9.35 -3.02 5.27
N SER A 49 10.60 -2.59 5.02
CA SER A 49 11.75 -3.48 4.98
C SER A 49 11.96 -4.20 6.32
N ALA A 50 11.83 -3.47 7.43
CA ALA A 50 11.91 -4.04 8.77
C ALA A 50 10.72 -4.95 9.16
N ALA A 51 9.69 -5.01 8.33
CA ALA A 51 8.53 -5.90 8.46
C ALA A 51 8.49 -6.99 7.36
N GLY A 52 9.63 -7.24 6.70
CA GLY A 52 9.77 -8.30 5.70
C GLY A 52 9.19 -7.96 4.33
N MET A 53 8.99 -6.68 4.01
CA MET A 53 8.41 -6.23 2.74
C MET A 53 9.30 -5.24 1.99
N ASP A 54 9.29 -5.35 0.67
CA ASP A 54 9.85 -4.33 -0.22
C ASP A 54 8.73 -3.49 -0.85
N ILE A 55 8.79 -2.18 -0.68
CA ILE A 55 7.95 -1.25 -1.46
C ILE A 55 8.63 -1.02 -2.80
N VAL A 56 8.09 -1.62 -3.85
CA VAL A 56 8.71 -1.57 -5.19
C VAL A 56 8.37 -0.32 -5.99
N GLY A 57 7.19 0.28 -5.76
CA GLY A 57 6.75 1.54 -6.37
C GLY A 57 6.81 1.63 -7.91
N PRO A 58 6.38 2.76 -8.50
CA PRO A 58 5.54 3.81 -7.89
C PRO A 58 4.10 3.32 -7.61
N PRO A 59 3.24 4.11 -6.91
CA PRO A 59 1.81 3.83 -6.81
C PRO A 59 1.11 3.83 -8.18
N LEU A 60 -0.12 3.30 -8.25
CA LEU A 60 -0.95 3.40 -9.46
C LEU A 60 -1.23 4.87 -9.81
N SER A 61 -0.84 5.26 -11.02
CA SER A 61 -1.17 6.54 -11.61
C SER A 61 -2.67 6.67 -11.91
N ASP A 62 -3.15 7.89 -12.12
CA ASP A 62 -4.55 8.13 -12.51
C ASP A 62 -4.89 7.50 -13.88
N GLU A 63 -3.92 7.42 -14.78
CA GLU A 63 -4.07 6.79 -16.10
C GLU A 63 -4.23 5.27 -15.97
N GLU A 64 -3.38 4.62 -15.18
CA GLU A 64 -3.49 3.18 -14.90
C GLU A 64 -4.84 2.85 -14.23
N VAL A 65 -5.31 3.69 -13.31
CA VAL A 65 -6.61 3.52 -12.66
C VAL A 65 -7.74 3.66 -13.67
N ALA A 66 -7.69 4.65 -14.57
CA ALA A 66 -8.70 4.84 -15.59
C ALA A 66 -8.80 3.62 -16.52
N ALA A 67 -7.66 3.04 -16.92
CA ALA A 67 -7.60 1.83 -17.73
C ALA A 67 -8.16 0.60 -16.98
N ILE A 68 -7.82 0.39 -15.70
CA ILE A 68 -8.38 -0.70 -14.90
C ILE A 68 -9.91 -0.58 -14.80
N VAL A 69 -10.42 0.64 -14.60
CA VAL A 69 -11.87 0.90 -14.48
C VAL A 69 -12.60 0.71 -15.82
N SER A 70 -11.97 1.00 -16.96
CA SER A 70 -12.54 0.71 -18.29
C SER A 70 -12.52 -0.78 -18.66
N GLY A 71 -11.94 -1.64 -17.80
CA GLY A 71 -11.79 -3.07 -18.04
C GLY A 71 -10.58 -3.42 -18.91
N GLU A 72 -9.67 -2.47 -19.12
CA GLU A 72 -8.41 -2.71 -19.80
C GLU A 72 -7.43 -3.42 -18.87
N ARG A 73 -6.51 -4.16 -19.47
CA ARG A 73 -5.49 -4.89 -18.74
C ARG A 73 -4.24 -4.03 -18.66
N VAL A 74 -3.91 -3.59 -17.44
CA VAL A 74 -2.70 -2.85 -17.08
C VAL A 74 -1.58 -3.81 -16.66
#